data_AF-A0A1D9C7R9-F1
#
_entry.id   AF-A0A1D9C7R9-F1
#
_cell.length_a   1.000
_cell.length_b   1.000
_cell.length_c   1.000
_cell.angle_alpha   90.00
_cell.angle_beta   90.00
_cell.angle_gamma   90.00
#
_symmetry.space_group_name_H-M   'P 1'
#
loop_
_entity.id
_entity.type
_entity.pdbx_description
1 polymer ?
#
loop_
_entity_poly.entity_id
_entity_poly.type
_entity_poly.pdbx_seq_one_letter_code
_entity_poly.pdbx_strand_id
1 'polypeptide(L)'
;MIHGESYKPIIAEAAKMAIGEENIYERVYIFELLKDKNDPNAVAGAVGFSVRQPKFYVFKAKAVLLATGGATLLLRPRSTGEAAGRTWYAIFDTGSGYYMGLKAGAMLTQFEHRFIPFRFKDGYGPVG
;
A
#
# COMPACT_ATOMS: atom_id res chain seq x y z
N MET A 1 -10.76 27.19 -4.29
CA MET A 1 -11.42 25.92 -4.62
C MET A 1 -10.38 25.05 -5.32
N ILE A 2 -10.05 23.88 -4.78
CA ILE A 2 -9.13 22.94 -5.44
C ILE A 2 -9.93 22.01 -6.36
N HIS A 3 -9.50 21.88 -7.61
CA HIS A 3 -10.14 21.04 -8.63
C HIS A 3 -9.32 19.77 -8.86
N GLY A 4 -9.44 18.81 -7.94
CA GLY A 4 -8.69 17.55 -7.96
C GLY A 4 -9.52 16.32 -7.65
N GLU A 5 -10.85 16.41 -7.72
CA GLU A 5 -11.76 15.29 -7.43
C GLU A 5 -11.42 14.05 -8.28
N SER A 6 -11.19 14.25 -9.58
CA SER A 6 -10.87 13.17 -10.52
C SER A 6 -9.37 12.87 -10.62
N TYR A 7 -8.54 13.31 -9.67
CA TYR A 7 -7.09 13.12 -9.76
C TYR A 7 -6.70 11.64 -9.88
N LYS A 8 -7.25 10.76 -9.03
CA LYS A 8 -6.97 9.32 -9.13
C LYS A 8 -7.55 8.67 -10.39
N PRO A 9 -8.83 8.90 -10.78
CA PRO A 9 -9.37 8.42 -12.04
C PRO A 9 -8.50 8.75 -13.27
N ILE A 10 -8.06 10.00 -13.41
CA ILE A 10 -7.23 10.45 -14.55
C ILE A 10 -5.89 9.70 -14.58
N ILE A 11 -5.20 9.60 -13.44
CA ILE A 11 -3.91 8.91 -13.38
C ILE A 11 -4.07 7.39 -13.56
N ALA A 12 -5.17 6.82 -13.07
CA ALA A 12 -5.47 5.40 -13.26
C ALA A 12 -5.74 5.07 -14.74
N GLU A 13 -6.46 5.94 -15.46
CA GLU A 13 -6.69 5.80 -16.90
C GLU A 13 -5.37 5.84 -17.67
N ALA A 14 -4.52 6.84 -17.40
CA ALA A 14 -3.21 6.96 -18.05
C ALA A 14 -2.33 5.72 -17.81
N ALA A 15 -2.28 5.21 -16.58
CA ALA A 15 -1.53 4.00 -16.25
C ALA A 15 -2.11 2.75 -16.96
N LYS A 16 -3.44 2.63 -17.00
CA LYS A 16 -4.15 1.53 -17.67
C LYS A 16 -3.88 1.53 -19.17
N MET A 17 -3.91 2.70 -19.81
CA MET A 17 -3.60 2.85 -21.24
C MET A 17 -2.14 2.53 -21.56
N ALA A 18 -1.22 2.83 -20.65
CA ALA A 18 0.20 2.58 -20.86
C ALA A 18 0.59 1.10 -20.72
N ILE A 19 0.06 0.39 -19.73
CA ILE A 19 0.49 -0.99 -19.41
C ILE A 19 -0.42 -2.09 -20.00
N GLY A 20 -1.65 -1.74 -20.41
CA GLY A 20 -2.67 -2.71 -20.83
C GLY A 20 -3.44 -3.31 -19.65
N GLU A 21 -4.76 -3.46 -19.79
CA GLU A 21 -5.66 -3.94 -18.73
C GLU A 21 -5.35 -5.38 -18.29
N GLU A 22 -4.93 -6.22 -19.23
CA GLU A 22 -4.57 -7.61 -19.01
C GLU A 22 -3.36 -7.80 -18.07
N ASN A 23 -2.55 -6.74 -17.90
CA ASN A 23 -1.39 -6.72 -17.01
C ASN A 23 -1.71 -6.13 -15.63
N ILE A 24 -2.98 -5.79 -15.36
CA ILE A 24 -3.44 -5.21 -14.10
C ILE A 24 -4.23 -6.25 -13.32
N TYR A 25 -3.70 -6.61 -12.16
CA TYR A 25 -4.34 -7.58 -11.26
C TYR A 25 -5.01 -6.84 -10.10
N GLU A 26 -6.32 -6.62 -10.20
CA GLU A 26 -7.11 -6.02 -9.13
C GLU A 26 -7.65 -7.07 -8.13
N ARG A 27 -7.97 -6.64 -6.91
CA ARG A 27 -8.54 -7.50 -5.84
C ARG A 27 -7.66 -8.73 -5.52
N VAL A 28 -6.35 -8.58 -5.67
CA VAL A 28 -5.33 -9.53 -5.22
C VAL A 28 -4.51 -8.84 -4.13
N TYR A 29 -4.47 -9.44 -2.93
CA TYR A 29 -3.66 -8.93 -1.83
C TYR A 29 -2.33 -9.66 -1.80
N ILE A 30 -1.22 -8.93 -1.89
CA ILE A 30 0.14 -9.46 -1.76
C ILE A 30 0.54 -9.40 -0.29
N PHE A 31 1.00 -10.54 0.26
CA PHE A 31 1.29 -10.64 1.69
C PHE A 31 2.75 -11.00 2.01
N GLU A 32 3.54 -11.52 1.08
CA GLU A 32 4.95 -11.87 1.31
C GLU A 32 5.76 -11.82 0.01
N LEU A 33 7.05 -11.47 0.11
CA LEU A 33 7.99 -11.56 -1.02
C LEU A 33 8.60 -12.95 -1.14
N LEU A 34 9.00 -13.30 -2.35
CA LEU A 34 9.85 -14.44 -2.64
C LEU A 34 11.28 -13.95 -2.88
N LYS A 35 12.26 -14.65 -2.30
CA LYS A 35 13.69 -14.40 -2.54
C LYS A 35 14.27 -15.44 -3.50
N ASP A 36 15.37 -15.10 -4.15
CA ASP A 36 16.11 -16.07 -4.95
C ASP A 36 16.61 -17.20 -4.04
N LYS A 37 16.51 -18.43 -4.54
CA LYS A 37 17.01 -19.61 -3.86
C LYS A 37 18.54 -19.60 -3.79
N ASN A 38 19.19 -18.98 -4.77
CA ASN A 38 20.65 -19.00 -4.93
C ASN A 38 21.33 -17.74 -4.38
N ASP A 39 20.57 -16.66 -4.17
CA ASP A 39 21.06 -15.42 -3.57
C ASP A 39 20.09 -14.97 -2.46
N PRO A 40 20.48 -15.08 -1.18
CA PRO A 40 19.60 -14.75 -0.06
C PRO A 40 19.25 -13.26 0.02
N ASN A 41 19.91 -12.39 -0.75
CA ASN A 41 19.67 -10.95 -0.78
C ASN A 41 19.00 -10.47 -2.09
N ALA A 42 18.67 -11.38 -3.02
CA ALA A 42 17.95 -11.05 -4.25
C ALA A 42 16.45 -11.38 -4.14
N VAL A 43 15.61 -10.52 -4.74
CA VAL A 43 14.17 -10.76 -4.87
C VAL A 43 13.88 -11.64 -6.09
N ALA A 44 12.93 -12.56 -5.97
CA ALA A 44 12.49 -13.45 -7.05
C ALA A 44 11.00 -13.33 -7.39
N GLY A 45 10.25 -12.53 -6.62
CA GLY A 45 8.82 -12.33 -6.84
C GLY A 45 8.02 -12.08 -5.56
N ALA A 46 6.74 -12.45 -5.58
CA ALA A 46 5.83 -12.27 -4.45
C ALA A 46 4.68 -13.29 -4.48
N VAL A 47 4.03 -13.47 -3.34
CA VAL A 47 2.83 -14.29 -3.20
C VAL A 47 1.64 -13.48 -2.69
N GLY A 48 0.46 -13.86 -3.15
CA GLY A 48 -0.78 -13.21 -2.81
C GLY A 48 -2.00 -14.11 -2.94
N PHE A 49 -3.16 -13.61 -2.55
CA PHE A 49 -4.43 -14.31 -2.73
C PHE A 49 -5.52 -13.35 -3.18
N SER A 50 -6.50 -13.87 -3.92
CA SER A 50 -7.68 -13.07 -4.28
C SER A 50 -8.61 -12.92 -3.08
N VAL A 51 -9.18 -11.72 -2.94
CA VAL A 51 -10.25 -11.43 -1.97
C VAL A 51 -11.65 -11.54 -2.59
N ARG A 52 -11.76 -12.21 -3.75
CA ARG A 52 -13.01 -12.41 -4.50
C ARG A 52 -13.22 -13.86 -4.93
N GLN A 53 -12.15 -14.64 -5.05
CA GLN A 53 -12.18 -16.02 -5.51
C GLN A 53 -11.17 -16.85 -4.71
N PRO A 54 -11.36 -18.17 -4.54
CA PRO A 54 -10.39 -19.05 -3.88
C PRO A 54 -9.19 -19.30 -4.81
N LYS A 55 -8.37 -18.28 -5.03
CA LYS A 55 -7.23 -18.31 -5.94
C LYS A 55 -5.98 -17.75 -5.25
N PHE A 56 -4.95 -18.58 -5.19
CA PHE A 56 -3.61 -18.20 -4.75
C PHE A 56 -2.77 -17.76 -5.96
N TYR A 57 -1.99 -16.70 -5.79
CA TYR A 57 -1.13 -16.13 -6.82
C TYR A 57 0.34 -16.29 -6.44
N VAL A 58 1.13 -16.71 -7.42
CA VAL A 58 2.60 -16.72 -7.36
C VAL A 58 3.11 -15.87 -8.51
N PHE A 59 3.66 -14.69 -8.19
CA PHE A 59 4.31 -13.83 -9.17
C PHE A 59 5.81 -14.11 -9.14
N LYS A 60 6.37 -14.52 -10.27
CA LYS A 60 7.83 -14.61 -10.47
C LYS A 60 8.29 -13.37 -11.22
N ALA A 61 9.26 -12.64 -10.68
CA ALA A 61 9.72 -11.38 -11.25
C ALA A 61 11.22 -11.20 -11.07
N LYS A 62 11.86 -10.52 -12.04
CA LYS A 62 13.29 -10.15 -11.95
C LYS A 62 13.53 -8.91 -11.09
N ALA A 63 12.52 -8.06 -10.96
CA ALA A 63 12.53 -6.85 -10.16
C ALA A 63 11.14 -6.66 -9.56
N VAL A 64 11.07 -6.15 -8.33
CA VAL A 64 9.82 -5.90 -7.61
C VAL A 64 9.86 -4.49 -7.04
N LEU A 65 8.79 -3.72 -7.26
CA LEU A 65 8.60 -2.38 -6.70
C LEU A 65 7.56 -2.42 -5.58
N LEU A 66 7.94 -1.98 -4.37
CA LEU A 66 7.02 -1.85 -3.24
C LEU A 66 6.34 -0.47 -3.27
N ALA A 67 5.07 -0.44 -3.70
CA ALA A 67 4.27 0.78 -3.84
C ALA A 67 2.95 0.71 -3.05
N THR A 68 2.97 0.12 -1.85
CA THR A 68 1.76 -0.18 -1.04
C THR A 68 1.29 0.98 -0.16
N GLY A 69 1.88 2.17 -0.31
CA GLY A 69 1.64 3.30 0.58
C GLY A 69 2.29 3.15 1.96
N GLY A 70 1.75 3.87 2.94
CA GLY A 70 2.30 3.96 4.30
C GLY A 70 1.72 2.92 5.27
N ALA A 71 1.59 3.30 6.54
CA ALA A 71 0.94 2.49 7.56
C ALA A 71 0.05 3.34 8.48
N THR A 72 -1.22 2.97 8.60
CA THR A 72 -2.20 3.60 9.49
C THR A 72 -2.79 2.58 10.47
N LEU A 73 -3.60 3.06 11.43
CA LEU A 73 -4.22 2.25 12.47
C LEU A 73 -3.26 1.49 13.42
N LEU A 74 -1.95 1.75 13.37
CA LEU A 74 -0.99 1.25 14.37
C LEU A 74 -1.23 1.87 15.76
N LEU A 75 -1.71 3.10 15.81
CA LEU A 75 -2.00 3.84 17.05
C LEU A 75 -3.51 4.05 17.18
N ARG A 76 -4.00 3.98 18.44
CA ARG A 76 -5.40 4.25 18.76
C ARG A 76 -5.80 5.66 18.28
N PRO A 77 -6.81 5.80 17.40
CA PRO A 77 -7.30 7.11 16.96
C PRO A 77 -7.99 7.88 18.11
N ARG A 78 -8.26 9.17 17.90
CA ARG A 78 -9.00 10.00 18.87
C ARG A 78 -10.47 9.59 19.01
N SER A 79 -11.04 8.97 17.97
CA SER A 79 -12.40 8.42 17.97
C SER A 79 -12.31 6.90 17.83
N THR A 80 -12.98 6.15 18.70
CA THR A 80 -12.82 4.68 18.80
C THR A 80 -14.10 3.89 18.50
N GLY A 81 -15.21 4.58 18.20
CA GLY A 81 -16.42 3.96 17.64
C GLY A 81 -16.30 3.81 16.13
N GLU A 82 -17.40 4.05 15.41
CA GLU A 82 -17.44 4.02 13.93
C GLU A 82 -16.37 4.93 13.30
N ALA A 83 -16.13 6.09 13.91
CA ALA A 83 -15.13 7.06 13.46
C ALA A 83 -13.67 6.59 13.66
N ALA A 84 -13.41 5.38 14.17
CA ALA A 84 -12.09 4.75 14.04
C ALA A 84 -11.66 4.62 12.58
N GLY A 85 -12.63 4.54 11.65
CA GLY A 85 -12.37 4.56 10.21
C GLY A 85 -11.96 5.93 9.64
N ARG A 86 -12.03 7.00 10.43
CA ARG A 86 -11.70 8.37 9.99
C ARG A 86 -10.23 8.68 10.32
N THR A 87 -9.31 7.93 9.74
CA THR A 87 -7.89 8.30 9.78
C THR A 87 -7.62 9.53 8.90
N TRP A 88 -6.61 10.31 9.26
CA TRP A 88 -6.15 11.43 8.43
C TRP A 88 -5.46 10.91 7.15
N TYR A 89 -4.53 9.98 7.31
CA TYR A 89 -3.88 9.28 6.20
C TYR A 89 -4.73 8.09 5.73
N ALA A 90 -4.41 7.54 4.57
CA ALA A 90 -5.12 6.44 3.93
C ALA A 90 -5.33 5.23 4.86
N ILE A 91 -6.59 4.93 5.20
CA ILE A 91 -6.94 3.75 6.03
C ILE A 91 -6.62 2.42 5.34
N PHE A 92 -6.60 2.43 4.01
CA PHE A 92 -6.30 1.27 3.19
C PHE A 92 -4.79 0.93 3.14
N ASP A 93 -3.93 1.79 3.68
CA ASP A 93 -2.49 1.56 3.80
C ASP A 93 -2.16 1.00 5.18
N THR A 94 -1.74 -0.27 5.24
CA THR A 94 -1.53 -1.02 6.50
C THR A 94 -0.07 -1.43 6.74
N GLY A 95 0.87 -0.84 6.00
CA GLY A 95 2.31 -1.14 6.14
C GLY A 95 2.77 -2.42 5.43
N SER A 96 2.01 -2.92 4.45
CA SER A 96 2.34 -4.16 3.73
C SER A 96 3.75 -4.13 3.12
N GLY A 97 4.14 -3.03 2.49
CA GLY A 97 5.46 -2.85 1.89
C GLY A 97 6.58 -2.83 2.93
N TYR A 98 6.37 -2.16 4.07
CA TYR A 98 7.34 -2.18 5.17
C TYR A 98 7.55 -3.60 5.68
N TYR A 99 6.46 -4.34 5.93
CA TYR A 99 6.51 -5.73 6.34
C TYR A 99 7.27 -6.60 5.33
N MET A 100 6.87 -6.57 4.07
CA MET A 100 7.47 -7.39 3.03
C MET A 100 8.97 -7.09 2.83
N GLY A 101 9.33 -5.81 2.78
CA GLY A 101 10.71 -5.38 2.65
C GLY A 101 11.57 -5.78 3.85
N LEU A 102 11.12 -5.50 5.08
CA LEU A 102 11.88 -5.82 6.28
C LEU A 102 12.09 -7.34 6.42
N LYS A 103 11.06 -8.14 6.08
CA LYS A 103 11.14 -9.61 6.13
C LYS A 103 12.08 -10.17 5.07
N ALA A 104 12.18 -9.52 3.91
CA ALA A 104 13.16 -9.87 2.90
C ALA A 104 14.61 -9.52 3.30
N GLY A 105 14.79 -8.62 4.28
CA GLY A 105 16.09 -8.13 4.73
C GLY A 105 16.46 -6.74 4.20
N ALA A 106 15.50 -6.04 3.57
CA ALA A 106 15.73 -4.66 3.11
C ALA A 106 15.87 -3.73 4.33
N MET A 107 16.89 -2.87 4.29
CA MET A 107 17.16 -1.91 5.36
C MET A 107 16.07 -0.84 5.42
N LEU A 108 15.57 -0.57 6.63
CA LEU A 108 14.73 0.59 6.92
C LEU A 108 15.62 1.76 7.34
N THR A 109 15.09 2.97 7.21
CA THR A 109 15.76 4.20 7.65
C THR A 109 14.73 5.15 8.25
N GLN A 110 15.10 5.88 9.30
CA GLN A 110 14.27 6.88 10.00
C GLN A 110 12.87 6.37 10.40
N PHE A 111 12.73 5.09 10.77
CA PHE A 111 11.41 4.50 11.02
C PHE A 111 10.77 5.01 12.33
N GLU A 112 11.56 5.63 13.20
CA GLU A 112 11.10 6.40 14.36
C GLU A 112 10.42 7.73 13.99
N HIS A 113 10.63 8.22 12.76
CA HIS A 113 10.09 9.49 12.29
C HIS A 113 8.62 9.38 11.87
N ARG A 114 7.73 9.49 12.85
CA ARG A 114 6.27 9.55 12.63
C ARG A 114 5.78 10.96 12.28
N PHE A 115 4.74 11.04 11.46
CA PHE A 115 4.07 12.30 11.14
C PHE A 115 2.80 12.50 11.98
N ILE A 116 2.61 13.71 12.53
CA ILE A 116 1.42 14.10 13.31
C ILE A 116 0.69 15.27 12.65
N PRO A 117 -0.44 15.01 11.98
CA PRO A 117 -1.18 16.04 11.25
C PRO A 117 -1.97 16.95 12.21
N PHE A 118 -1.73 18.25 12.15
CA PHE A 118 -2.62 19.27 12.71
C PHE A 118 -3.69 19.65 11.68
N ARG A 119 -4.96 19.30 11.94
CA ARG A 119 -6.10 19.48 11.02
C ARG A 119 -7.37 19.81 11.79
N PHE A 120 -8.45 20.13 11.07
CA PHE A 120 -9.79 20.28 11.67
C PHE A 120 -10.16 19.03 12.46
N LYS A 121 -10.58 19.27 13.71
CA LYS A 121 -10.92 18.22 14.68
C LYS A 121 -11.97 17.26 14.09
N ASP A 122 -11.79 15.98 14.38
CA ASP A 122 -12.64 14.84 13.98
C ASP A 122 -12.64 14.51 12.48
N GLY A 123 -12.82 15.50 11.60
CA GLY A 123 -12.93 15.26 10.15
C GLY A 123 -11.58 15.04 9.44
N TYR A 124 -10.51 15.70 9.92
CA TYR A 124 -9.16 15.66 9.33
C TYR A 124 -9.11 15.93 7.82
N GLY A 125 -10.06 16.71 7.30
CA GLY A 125 -10.15 17.03 5.86
C GLY A 125 -8.95 17.83 5.35
N PRO A 126 -8.74 17.86 4.03
CA PRO A 126 -7.75 18.73 3.42
C PRO A 126 -8.03 20.19 3.78
N VAL A 127 -6.95 20.95 3.98
CA VAL A 127 -6.98 22.40 4.11
C VAL A 127 -6.50 22.95 2.77
N GLY A 128 -7.45 23.38 1.93
CA GLY A 128 -7.23 23.77 0.54
C GLY A 128 -8.14 23.01 -0.40
#